data_AF-A0A849QPE2-F1
#
_entry.id   AF-A0A849QPE2-F1
#
_cell.length_a   1.000
_cell.length_b   1.000
_cell.length_c   1.000
_cell.angle_alpha   90.00
_cell.angle_beta   90.00
_cell.angle_gamma   90.00
#
_symmetry.space_group_name_H-M   'P 1'
#
loop_
_entity.id
_entity.type
_entity.pdbx_description
1 polymer ?
#
loop_
_entity_poly.entity_id
_entity_poly.type
_entity_poly.pdbx_seq_one_letter_code
_entity_poly.pdbx_strand_id
1 'polypeptide(L)'
;MSELLIKNAVVCDPINNINCENMDISVKDGKIVESVSSGAKVIDAGGKLTMAGGVDGHTHCAGKINVGRFMSPHDMRMTNVPGLSGKEAPTATTRAQVGYNTPNAFAIGYRYAKLGYTTITEAAIPIIGARHTHEEFEAIPILDKLGLTLFGSNWQVMEYIRDDEPDKLAAYVAWGLKASRGYGIKIVNPGGGEAWGWGKNVSGLDDPVP
;
A
#
# COMPACT_ATOMS: atom_id res chain seq x y z
N MET A 1 -14.90 -8.77 24.13
CA MET A 1 -15.59 -8.30 22.92
C MET A 1 -15.64 -6.79 22.96
N SER A 2 -15.20 -6.11 21.91
CA SER A 2 -15.24 -4.66 21.82
C SER A 2 -16.44 -4.24 20.98
N GLU A 3 -17.29 -3.38 21.54
CA GLU A 3 -18.44 -2.80 20.84
C GLU A 3 -18.30 -1.28 20.80
N LEU A 4 -18.58 -0.70 19.64
CA LEU A 4 -18.51 0.72 19.36
C LEU A 4 -19.79 1.15 18.62
N LEU A 5 -20.35 2.29 19.02
CA LEU A 5 -21.43 2.97 18.32
C LEU A 5 -20.95 4.36 17.90
N ILE A 6 -20.84 4.59 16.59
CA ILE A 6 -20.56 5.91 16.03
C ILE A 6 -21.92 6.57 15.78
N LYS A 7 -22.27 7.57 16.59
CA LYS A 7 -23.57 8.23 16.54
C LYS A 7 -23.59 9.47 15.67
N ASN A 8 -24.74 9.77 15.09
CA ASN A 8 -25.04 11.01 14.36
C ASN A 8 -24.03 11.31 13.23
N ALA A 9 -23.48 10.28 12.60
CA ALA A 9 -22.48 10.42 11.56
C ALA A 9 -23.12 10.89 10.25
N VAL A 10 -22.43 11.78 9.53
CA VAL A 10 -22.79 12.12 8.15
C VAL A 10 -22.10 11.13 7.23
N VAL A 11 -22.78 10.03 6.89
CA VAL A 11 -22.20 8.89 6.19
C VAL A 11 -22.31 9.05 4.68
N CYS A 12 -21.18 9.01 3.98
CA CYS A 12 -21.15 8.93 2.52
C CYS A 12 -20.54 7.59 2.10
N ASP A 13 -21.35 6.72 1.50
CA ASP A 13 -20.97 5.38 1.02
C ASP A 13 -21.54 5.14 -0.38
N PRO A 14 -20.75 5.41 -1.44
CA PRO A 14 -21.21 5.27 -2.82
C PRO A 14 -21.60 3.84 -3.22
N ILE A 15 -20.96 2.82 -2.64
CA ILE A 15 -21.24 1.42 -2.99
C ILE A 15 -22.65 1.03 -2.54
N ASN A 16 -23.07 1.55 -1.39
CA ASN A 16 -24.39 1.33 -0.84
C ASN A 16 -25.39 2.45 -1.18
N ASN A 17 -25.04 3.37 -2.08
CA ASN A 17 -25.85 4.52 -2.49
C ASN A 17 -26.26 5.46 -1.34
N ILE A 18 -25.45 5.59 -0.29
CA ILE A 18 -25.71 6.50 0.83
C ILE A 18 -25.04 7.84 0.53
N ASN A 19 -25.85 8.88 0.29
CA ASN A 19 -25.36 10.20 -0.12
C ASN A 19 -25.32 11.18 1.06
N CYS A 20 -24.33 11.02 1.93
CA CYS A 20 -24.06 11.93 3.04
C CYS A 20 -25.25 12.10 3.98
N GLU A 21 -25.83 10.96 4.37
CA GLU A 21 -27.02 10.87 5.22
C GLU A 21 -26.64 10.78 6.70
N ASN A 22 -27.49 11.32 7.58
CA ASN A 22 -27.28 11.20 9.03
C ASN A 22 -27.72 9.82 9.52
N MET A 23 -26.77 9.02 10.00
CA MET A 23 -27.04 7.69 10.54
C MET A 23 -26.01 7.24 11.58
N ASP A 24 -26.35 6.18 12.32
CA ASP A 24 -25.44 5.55 13.28
C ASP A 24 -24.72 4.36 12.63
N ILE A 25 -23.46 4.13 12.99
CA ILE A 25 -22.68 2.96 12.57
C ILE A 25 -22.32 2.13 13.80
N SER A 26 -22.76 0.86 13.79
CA SER A 26 -22.47 -0.12 14.82
C SER A 26 -21.26 -0.97 14.43
N VAL A 27 -20.29 -1.12 15.33
CA VAL A 27 -19.08 -1.92 15.12
C VAL A 27 -18.89 -2.88 16.28
N LYS A 28 -18.68 -4.16 15.97
CA LYS A 28 -18.41 -5.21 16.94
C LYS A 28 -17.23 -6.06 16.49
N ASP A 29 -16.24 -6.22 17.38
CA ASP A 29 -15.06 -7.06 17.18
C ASP A 29 -14.37 -6.83 15.81
N GLY A 30 -14.28 -5.56 15.40
CA GLY A 30 -13.62 -5.13 14.15
C GLY A 30 -14.46 -5.23 12.88
N LYS A 31 -15.77 -5.52 12.97
CA LYS A 31 -16.69 -5.57 11.83
C LYS A 31 -17.86 -4.61 12.02
N ILE A 32 -18.34 -4.04 10.91
CA ILE A 32 -19.60 -3.30 10.88
C ILE A 32 -20.73 -4.32 11.03
N VAL A 33 -21.69 -4.05 11.92
CA VAL A 33 -22.82 -4.93 12.26
C VAL A 33 -24.12 -4.12 12.30
N GLU A 34 -25.27 -4.80 12.28
CA GLU A 34 -26.58 -4.13 12.32
C GLU A 34 -26.83 -3.38 13.64
N SER A 35 -26.37 -3.93 14.77
CA SER A 35 -26.58 -3.34 16.09
C SER A 35 -25.52 -3.78 17.10
N VAL A 36 -25.39 -3.00 18.17
CA VAL A 36 -24.54 -3.28 19.35
C VAL A 36 -25.35 -3.13 20.63
N SER A 37 -24.83 -3.65 21.74
CA SER A 37 -25.52 -3.53 23.04
C SER A 37 -25.51 -2.09 23.55
N SER A 38 -26.37 -1.80 24.54
CA SER A 38 -26.39 -0.50 25.22
C SER A 38 -25.09 -0.18 25.98
N GLY A 39 -24.21 -1.17 26.18
CA GLY A 39 -22.89 -1.01 26.81
C GLY A 39 -21.78 -0.64 25.83
N ALA A 40 -22.08 -0.49 24.53
CA ALA A 40 -21.10 -0.11 23.53
C ALA A 40 -20.48 1.26 23.83
N LYS A 41 -19.18 1.38 23.55
CA LYS A 41 -18.51 2.69 23.64
C LYS A 41 -19.10 3.61 22.57
N VAL A 42 -19.53 4.81 22.96
CA VAL A 42 -20.11 5.77 22.03
C VAL A 42 -19.05 6.76 21.55
N ILE A 43 -19.00 7.00 20.24
CA ILE A 43 -18.31 8.14 19.62
C ILE A 43 -19.38 9.01 18.97
N ASP A 44 -19.47 10.27 19.40
CA ASP A 44 -20.37 11.24 18.75
C ASP A 44 -19.69 11.85 17.53
N ALA A 45 -20.25 11.60 16.34
CA ALA A 45 -19.79 12.08 15.05
C ALA A 45 -20.73 13.15 14.47
N GLY A 46 -21.56 13.79 15.30
CA GLY A 46 -22.46 14.88 14.90
C GLY A 46 -21.79 15.93 14.01
N GLY A 47 -22.32 16.10 12.80
CA GLY A 47 -21.81 17.06 11.81
C GLY A 47 -20.44 16.71 11.22
N LYS A 48 -19.95 15.49 11.42
CA LYS A 48 -18.67 15.01 10.87
C LYS A 48 -18.91 14.08 9.69
N LEU A 49 -18.24 14.38 8.58
CA LEU A 49 -18.14 13.50 7.43
C LEU A 49 -17.52 12.16 7.86
N THR A 50 -18.22 11.08 7.54
CA THR A 50 -17.83 9.72 7.87
C THR A 50 -17.85 8.87 6.61
N MET A 51 -16.72 8.24 6.30
CA MET A 51 -16.51 7.44 5.10
C MET A 51 -15.83 6.13 5.49
N ALA A 52 -15.82 5.17 4.57
CA ALA A 52 -14.94 4.01 4.68
C ALA A 52 -13.47 4.44 4.77
N GLY A 53 -12.64 3.61 5.41
CA GLY A 53 -11.20 3.84 5.45
C GLY A 53 -10.62 3.89 4.04
N GLY A 54 -9.74 4.86 3.77
CA GLY A 54 -9.13 5.04 2.46
C GLY A 54 -8.29 3.84 2.03
N VAL A 55 -8.32 3.54 0.73
CA VAL A 55 -7.56 2.47 0.08
C VAL A 55 -6.66 3.09 -1.00
N ASP A 56 -5.34 3.01 -0.79
CA ASP A 56 -4.37 3.41 -1.81
C ASP A 56 -3.99 2.20 -2.67
N GLY A 57 -4.45 2.22 -3.93
CA GLY A 57 -4.18 1.17 -4.90
C GLY A 57 -2.77 1.17 -5.49
N HIS A 58 -1.96 2.22 -5.27
CA HIS A 58 -0.64 2.33 -5.86
C HIS A 58 0.27 3.30 -5.09
N THR A 59 1.18 2.75 -4.28
CA THR A 59 2.23 3.52 -3.63
C THR A 59 3.59 2.81 -3.66
N HIS A 60 4.67 3.55 -3.43
CA HIS A 60 5.99 2.99 -3.18
C HIS A 60 6.34 3.21 -1.71
N CYS A 61 6.02 2.23 -0.88
CA CYS A 61 6.13 2.31 0.57
C CYS A 61 7.20 1.38 1.15
N ALA A 62 7.64 0.35 0.41
CA ALA A 62 8.55 -0.66 0.93
C ALA A 62 9.53 -1.23 -0.12
N GLY A 63 10.71 -1.67 0.35
CA GLY A 63 11.75 -2.29 -0.47
C GLY A 63 12.60 -1.26 -1.23
N LYS A 64 12.33 -1.03 -2.52
CA LYS A 64 13.19 -0.18 -3.37
C LYS A 64 13.34 1.25 -2.85
N ILE A 65 12.30 1.76 -2.19
CA ILE A 65 12.27 3.10 -1.60
C ILE A 65 13.42 3.32 -0.61
N ASN A 66 13.92 2.26 0.04
CA ASN A 66 15.00 2.38 1.02
C ASN A 66 16.30 2.91 0.40
N VAL A 67 16.56 2.61 -0.88
CA VAL A 67 17.67 3.22 -1.63
C VAL A 67 17.47 4.73 -1.75
N GLY A 68 16.24 5.16 -2.05
CA GLY A 68 15.87 6.59 -2.09
C GLY A 68 16.08 7.28 -0.74
N ARG A 69 15.72 6.61 0.37
CA ARG A 69 15.96 7.10 1.74
C ARG A 69 17.45 7.29 2.01
N PHE A 70 18.27 6.30 1.64
CA PHE A 70 19.72 6.33 1.85
C PHE A 70 20.42 7.41 1.02
N MET A 71 20.01 7.57 -0.24
CA MET A 71 20.55 8.59 -1.15
C MET A 71 20.10 10.02 -0.80
N SER A 72 19.07 10.17 0.04
CA SER A 72 18.43 11.46 0.33
C SER A 72 18.53 11.86 1.81
N PRO A 73 19.73 11.96 2.42
CA PRO A 73 19.85 12.37 3.82
C PRO A 73 19.40 13.83 4.04
N HIS A 74 19.33 14.65 2.98
CA HIS A 74 18.73 15.97 3.03
C HIS A 74 17.22 15.91 3.31
N ASP A 75 16.48 15.00 2.65
CA ASP A 75 15.05 14.76 2.86
C ASP A 75 14.72 14.41 4.32
N MET A 76 15.61 13.66 4.98
CA MET A 76 15.47 13.28 6.39
C MET A 76 15.65 14.44 7.37
N ARG A 77 16.35 15.50 6.94
CA ARG A 77 16.71 16.66 7.78
C ARG A 77 15.84 17.88 7.54
N MET A 78 15.22 17.99 6.36
CA MET A 78 14.39 19.13 5.99
C MET A 78 13.03 19.10 6.70
N THR A 79 12.60 20.25 7.20
CA THR A 79 11.27 20.46 7.78
C THR A 79 10.49 21.48 6.94
N ASN A 80 10.31 21.18 5.66
CA ASN A 80 9.66 22.09 4.70
C ASN A 80 8.17 22.31 4.98
N VAL A 81 7.51 21.30 5.55
CA VAL A 81 6.10 21.28 5.93
C VAL A 81 5.98 20.88 7.41
N PRO A 82 5.60 21.79 8.32
CA PRO A 82 5.42 21.49 9.74
C PRO A 82 4.43 20.33 9.96
N GLY A 83 4.83 19.33 10.75
CA GLY A 83 4.00 18.16 11.09
C GLY A 83 3.80 17.11 9.98
N LEU A 84 4.40 17.31 8.81
CA LEU A 84 4.38 16.38 7.67
C LEU A 84 5.76 16.11 7.06
N SER A 85 6.81 16.80 7.50
CA SER A 85 8.18 16.64 7.05
C SER A 85 9.17 16.75 8.21
N GLY A 86 10.38 16.29 8.00
CA GLY A 86 11.46 16.42 8.99
C GLY A 86 11.35 15.44 10.15
N LYS A 87 12.14 15.69 11.18
CA LYS A 87 12.30 14.82 12.34
C LYS A 87 11.17 15.04 13.35
N GLU A 88 10.38 14.01 13.61
CA GLU A 88 9.49 13.95 14.77
C GLU A 88 10.08 12.99 15.81
N ALA A 89 10.16 13.46 17.06
CA ALA A 89 10.61 12.65 18.18
C ALA A 89 9.63 11.49 18.45
N PRO A 90 10.11 10.34 18.94
CA PRO A 90 9.22 9.27 19.37
C PRO A 90 8.35 9.74 20.55
N THR A 91 7.17 9.16 20.68
CA THR A 91 6.27 9.36 21.83
C THR A 91 6.13 8.06 22.62
N ALA A 92 5.25 8.05 23.63
CA ALA A 92 4.92 6.82 24.35
C ALA A 92 4.30 5.73 23.45
N THR A 93 3.69 6.11 22.32
CA THR A 93 2.96 5.19 21.43
C THR A 93 3.46 5.18 19.99
N THR A 94 4.38 6.09 19.61
CA THR A 94 4.90 6.21 18.24
C THR A 94 6.42 6.19 18.20
N ARG A 95 6.98 5.60 17.14
CA ARG A 95 8.41 5.63 16.86
C ARG A 95 8.82 6.95 16.20
N ALA A 96 10.13 7.22 16.17
CA ALA A 96 10.68 8.41 15.53
C ALA A 96 10.37 8.43 14.02
N GLN A 97 10.02 9.60 13.51
CA GLN A 97 9.64 9.79 12.10
C GLN A 97 10.62 10.76 11.44
N VAL A 98 10.98 10.49 10.18
CA VAL A 98 11.85 11.34 9.36
C VAL A 98 11.45 11.21 7.89
N GLY A 99 11.93 12.15 7.06
CA GLY A 99 11.73 12.17 5.62
C GLY A 99 10.43 12.87 5.22
N TYR A 100 10.42 13.45 4.02
CA TYR A 100 9.25 14.07 3.42
C TYR A 100 8.84 13.34 2.16
N ASN A 101 9.74 13.30 1.16
CA ASN A 101 9.54 12.59 -0.10
C ASN A 101 9.70 11.07 0.08
N THR A 102 10.67 10.66 0.91
CA THR A 102 10.98 9.25 1.18
C THR A 102 10.87 8.99 2.68
N PRO A 103 9.67 9.08 3.29
CA PRO A 103 9.51 8.87 4.72
C PRO A 103 10.01 7.49 5.16
N ASN A 104 10.48 7.40 6.40
CA ASN A 104 10.79 6.10 7.01
C ASN A 104 9.51 5.25 7.20
N ALA A 105 9.67 3.94 7.42
CA ALA A 105 8.55 2.99 7.52
C ALA A 105 7.47 3.42 8.54
N PHE A 106 7.89 3.91 9.71
CA PHE A 106 6.96 4.37 10.74
C PHE A 106 6.16 5.60 10.30
N ALA A 107 6.84 6.60 9.72
CA ALA A 107 6.21 7.81 9.21
C ALA A 107 5.18 7.50 8.12
N ILE A 108 5.43 6.52 7.25
CA ILE A 108 4.45 6.07 6.24
C ILE A 108 3.14 5.67 6.92
N GLY A 109 3.18 4.74 7.88
CA GLY A 109 1.98 4.23 8.54
C GLY A 109 1.19 5.33 9.25
N TYR A 110 1.88 6.14 10.07
CA TYR A 110 1.23 7.21 10.83
C TYR A 110 0.65 8.31 9.94
N ARG A 111 1.34 8.69 8.86
CA ARG A 111 0.87 9.77 7.97
C ARG A 111 -0.33 9.34 7.13
N TYR A 112 -0.37 8.11 6.61
CA TYR A 112 -1.58 7.59 5.97
C TYR A 112 -2.75 7.49 6.96
N ALA A 113 -2.51 7.01 8.19
CA ALA A 113 -3.56 6.91 9.21
C ALA A 113 -4.15 8.28 9.58
N LYS A 114 -3.31 9.33 9.67
CA LYS A 114 -3.78 10.73 9.89
C LYS A 114 -4.72 11.23 8.78
N LEU A 115 -4.56 10.71 7.56
CA LEU A 115 -5.42 11.04 6.42
C LEU A 115 -6.68 10.17 6.33
N GLY A 116 -6.87 9.21 7.25
CA GLY A 116 -8.00 8.27 7.23
C GLY A 116 -7.80 7.08 6.30
N TYR A 117 -6.59 6.85 5.78
CA TYR A 117 -6.28 5.64 5.01
C TYR A 117 -6.03 4.47 5.95
N THR A 118 -6.49 3.29 5.52
CA THR A 118 -6.38 2.05 6.28
C THR A 118 -5.73 0.93 5.49
N THR A 119 -5.70 1.01 4.15
CA THR A 119 -5.09 0.00 3.28
C THR A 119 -4.18 0.67 2.25
N ILE A 120 -3.00 0.10 2.01
CA ILE A 120 -2.07 0.54 0.97
C ILE A 120 -1.53 -0.63 0.14
N THR A 121 -1.13 -0.34 -1.09
CA THR A 121 -0.58 -1.34 -2.03
C THR A 121 0.83 -0.96 -2.49
N GLU A 122 1.86 -1.71 -2.08
CA GLU A 122 3.20 -1.57 -2.66
C GLU A 122 3.16 -1.98 -4.12
N ALA A 123 3.45 -1.02 -4.98
CA ALA A 123 3.17 -1.11 -6.39
C ALA A 123 4.20 -1.92 -7.19
N ALA A 124 5.36 -2.27 -6.62
CA ALA A 124 6.39 -3.02 -7.32
C ALA A 124 7.33 -3.79 -6.37
N ILE A 125 7.07 -5.09 -6.23
CA ILE A 125 7.89 -6.06 -5.48
C ILE A 125 8.66 -6.94 -6.48
N PRO A 126 10.00 -6.88 -6.51
CA PRO A 126 10.79 -7.89 -7.21
C PRO A 126 10.78 -9.20 -6.41
N ILE A 127 10.62 -10.35 -7.07
CA ILE A 127 10.55 -11.68 -6.40
C ILE A 127 11.75 -11.89 -5.46
N ILE A 128 12.97 -11.60 -5.92
CA ILE A 128 14.20 -11.78 -5.12
C ILE A 128 14.30 -10.81 -3.93
N GLY A 129 13.70 -9.62 -4.05
CA GLY A 129 13.69 -8.59 -3.01
C GLY A 129 12.47 -8.67 -2.08
N ALA A 130 11.60 -9.67 -2.24
CA ALA A 130 10.33 -9.76 -1.51
C ALA A 130 10.54 -9.77 0.02
N ARG A 131 11.57 -10.46 0.53
CA ARG A 131 11.86 -10.48 1.97
C ARG A 131 12.05 -9.08 2.55
N HIS A 132 12.84 -8.24 1.88
CA HIS A 132 13.07 -6.85 2.33
C HIS A 132 11.77 -6.03 2.32
N THR A 133 10.91 -6.21 1.30
CA THR A 133 9.60 -5.56 1.30
C THR A 133 8.74 -5.98 2.49
N HIS A 134 8.68 -7.27 2.81
CA HIS A 134 7.89 -7.77 3.94
C HIS A 134 8.46 -7.39 5.30
N GLU A 135 9.79 -7.29 5.45
CA GLU A 135 10.43 -6.74 6.65
C GLU A 135 10.06 -5.27 6.85
N GLU A 136 9.97 -4.48 5.78
CA GLU A 136 9.47 -3.10 5.88
C GLU A 136 7.97 -3.05 6.16
N PHE A 137 7.16 -3.94 5.58
CA PHE A 137 5.72 -4.01 5.87
C PHE A 137 5.45 -4.23 7.36
N GLU A 138 6.21 -5.12 8.00
CA GLU A 138 6.13 -5.35 9.44
C GLU A 138 6.41 -4.06 10.24
N ALA A 139 7.34 -3.23 9.76
CA ALA A 139 7.67 -1.97 10.41
C ALA A 139 6.66 -0.83 10.14
N ILE A 140 5.84 -0.92 9.08
CA ILE A 140 4.81 0.08 8.76
C ILE A 140 3.57 -0.18 9.64
N PRO A 141 3.26 0.70 10.61
CA PRO A 141 2.18 0.46 11.56
C PRO A 141 0.78 0.72 10.96
N ILE A 142 -0.25 0.23 11.66
CA ILE A 142 -1.69 0.51 11.47
C ILE A 142 -2.32 -0.08 10.19
N LEU A 143 -1.69 0.13 9.04
CA LEU A 143 -2.31 -0.11 7.74
C LEU A 143 -2.39 -1.61 7.40
N ASP A 144 -3.42 -2.04 6.69
CA ASP A 144 -3.37 -3.26 5.90
C ASP A 144 -2.52 -3.02 4.63
N LYS A 145 -1.80 -4.06 4.19
CA LYS A 145 -0.78 -3.94 3.15
C LYS A 145 -0.92 -5.05 2.11
N LEU A 146 -0.95 -4.65 0.85
CA LEU A 146 -0.90 -5.52 -0.32
C LEU A 146 0.38 -5.25 -1.11
N GLY A 147 0.81 -6.20 -1.93
CA GLY A 147 2.03 -6.08 -2.72
C GLY A 147 1.89 -6.63 -4.14
N LEU A 148 2.24 -5.85 -5.15
CA LEU A 148 2.18 -6.28 -6.54
C LEU A 148 3.56 -6.76 -7.02
N THR A 149 3.64 -8.02 -7.44
CA THR A 149 4.90 -8.67 -7.86
C THR A 149 5.20 -8.37 -9.32
N LEU A 150 6.43 -7.96 -9.61
CA LEU A 150 6.88 -7.61 -10.96
C LEU A 150 7.10 -8.86 -11.83
N PHE A 151 6.46 -8.87 -13.00
CA PHE A 151 6.63 -9.91 -14.03
C PHE A 151 6.97 -9.37 -15.42
N GLY A 152 6.88 -8.05 -15.66
CA GLY A 152 7.02 -7.45 -16.99
C GLY A 152 8.39 -7.59 -17.68
N SER A 153 9.46 -7.86 -16.94
CA SER A 153 10.80 -8.13 -17.49
C SER A 153 11.39 -9.42 -16.93
N ASN A 154 10.52 -10.37 -16.55
CA ASN A 154 10.94 -11.65 -16.01
C ASN A 154 11.27 -12.62 -17.16
N TRP A 155 12.45 -13.26 -17.10
CA TRP A 155 12.93 -14.13 -18.19
C TRP A 155 12.01 -15.31 -18.47
N GLN A 156 11.60 -16.06 -17.45
CA GLN A 156 10.69 -17.20 -17.66
C GLN A 156 9.34 -16.77 -18.23
N VAL A 157 8.81 -15.60 -17.82
CA VAL A 157 7.59 -15.05 -18.41
C VAL A 157 7.78 -14.75 -19.89
N MET A 158 8.89 -14.12 -20.28
CA MET A 158 9.16 -13.80 -21.69
C MET A 158 9.39 -15.06 -22.53
N GLU A 159 10.08 -16.07 -21.99
CA GLU A 159 10.29 -17.36 -22.66
C GLU A 159 8.97 -18.09 -22.93
N TYR A 160 8.10 -18.23 -21.91
CA TYR A 160 6.81 -18.90 -22.09
C TYR A 160 5.85 -18.15 -23.01
N ILE A 161 5.94 -16.81 -23.07
CA ILE A 161 5.17 -16.02 -24.05
C ILE A 161 5.73 -16.25 -25.46
N ARG A 162 7.05 -16.22 -25.65
CA ARG A 162 7.70 -16.45 -26.96
C ARG A 162 7.37 -17.83 -27.52
N ASP A 163 7.36 -18.84 -26.66
CA ASP A 163 7.20 -20.24 -27.05
C ASP A 163 5.72 -20.70 -27.08
N ASP A 164 4.76 -19.78 -26.88
CA ASP A 164 3.31 -20.02 -26.84
C ASP A 164 2.88 -21.10 -25.80
N GLU A 165 3.40 -20.99 -24.58
CA GLU A 165 3.20 -21.96 -23.48
C GLU A 165 2.37 -21.39 -22.31
N PRO A 166 1.07 -21.10 -22.49
CA PRO A 166 0.24 -20.39 -21.51
C PRO A 166 0.06 -21.14 -20.18
N ASP A 167 0.01 -22.47 -20.20
CA ASP A 167 -0.13 -23.29 -18.98
C ASP A 167 1.11 -23.20 -18.10
N LYS A 168 2.31 -23.20 -18.70
CA LYS A 168 3.57 -23.03 -17.98
C LYS A 168 3.72 -21.61 -17.46
N LEU A 169 3.31 -20.62 -18.26
CA LEU A 169 3.27 -19.21 -17.84
C LEU A 169 2.40 -19.05 -16.58
N ALA A 170 1.17 -19.57 -16.61
CA ALA A 170 0.25 -19.51 -15.48
C ALA A 170 0.82 -20.19 -14.23
N ALA A 171 1.41 -21.39 -14.39
CA ALA A 171 2.05 -22.11 -13.30
C ALA A 171 3.23 -21.33 -12.69
N TYR A 172 4.08 -20.73 -13.52
CA TYR A 172 5.20 -19.91 -13.08
C TYR A 172 4.76 -18.65 -12.34
N VAL A 173 3.76 -17.94 -12.87
CA VAL A 173 3.20 -16.74 -12.21
C VAL A 173 2.58 -17.10 -10.86
N ALA A 174 1.83 -18.21 -10.78
CA ALA A 174 1.27 -18.70 -9.52
C ALA A 174 2.35 -19.02 -8.49
N TRP A 175 3.43 -19.70 -8.91
CA TRP A 175 4.60 -19.92 -8.06
C TRP A 175 5.24 -18.60 -7.62
N GLY A 176 5.45 -17.66 -8.54
CA GLY A 176 6.08 -16.37 -8.28
C GLY A 176 5.31 -15.56 -7.24
N LEU A 177 3.99 -15.46 -7.37
CA LEU A 177 3.11 -14.81 -6.39
C LEU A 177 3.19 -15.50 -5.02
N LYS A 178 3.14 -16.85 -4.98
CA LYS A 178 3.25 -17.60 -3.73
C LYS A 178 4.61 -17.43 -3.05
N ALA A 179 5.68 -17.42 -3.83
CA ALA A 179 7.07 -17.31 -3.37
C ALA A 179 7.39 -15.89 -2.87
N SER A 180 6.90 -14.85 -3.54
CA SER A 180 7.06 -13.46 -3.12
C SER A 180 6.04 -13.02 -2.05
N ARG A 181 5.03 -13.86 -1.75
CA ARG A 181 3.83 -13.46 -0.99
C ARG A 181 3.17 -12.22 -1.60
N GLY A 182 3.17 -12.15 -2.92
CA GLY A 182 2.51 -11.10 -3.69
C GLY A 182 1.02 -11.32 -3.82
N TYR A 183 0.26 -10.22 -3.82
CA TYR A 183 -1.18 -10.21 -4.02
C TYR A 183 -1.57 -10.23 -5.50
N GLY A 184 -0.82 -9.53 -6.36
CA GLY A 184 -1.17 -9.37 -7.77
C GLY A 184 0.04 -9.24 -8.69
N ILE A 185 -0.25 -9.31 -10.00
CA ILE A 185 0.74 -9.18 -11.08
C ILE A 185 0.95 -7.69 -11.37
N LYS A 186 2.21 -7.26 -11.44
CA LYS A 186 2.61 -5.94 -11.92
C LYS A 186 3.46 -6.05 -13.18
N ILE A 187 3.12 -5.23 -14.16
CA ILE A 187 3.88 -5.04 -15.40
C ILE A 187 4.34 -3.58 -15.42
N VAL A 188 5.64 -3.36 -15.52
CA VAL A 188 6.26 -2.04 -15.66
C VAL A 188 7.19 -2.13 -16.86
N ASN A 189 6.99 -1.27 -17.88
CA ASN A 189 7.80 -1.20 -19.09
C ASN A 189 8.19 -2.60 -19.62
N PRO A 190 7.21 -3.43 -20.06
CA PRO A 190 7.46 -4.82 -20.38
C PRO A 190 8.57 -4.95 -21.42
N GLY A 191 9.55 -5.82 -21.16
CA GLY A 191 10.75 -5.95 -21.99
C GLY A 191 11.79 -4.83 -21.85
N GLY A 192 11.39 -3.59 -21.60
CA GLY A 192 12.33 -2.46 -21.47
C GLY A 192 13.27 -2.56 -20.27
N GLY A 193 12.81 -3.13 -19.15
CA GLY A 193 13.68 -3.42 -18.00
C GLY A 193 14.80 -4.42 -18.31
N GLU A 194 14.53 -5.40 -19.18
CA GLU A 194 15.54 -6.35 -19.66
C GLU A 194 16.49 -5.68 -20.66
N ALA A 195 15.93 -4.95 -21.64
CA ALA A 195 16.73 -4.21 -22.61
C ALA A 195 17.72 -3.23 -21.93
N TRP A 196 17.32 -2.63 -20.80
CA TRP A 196 18.16 -1.76 -20.00
C TRP A 196 19.39 -2.47 -19.40
N GLY A 197 19.31 -3.77 -19.14
CA GLY A 197 20.47 -4.59 -18.72
C GLY A 197 21.62 -4.53 -19.74
N TRP A 198 21.31 -4.22 -20.99
CA TRP A 198 22.26 -4.05 -22.10
C TRP A 198 22.45 -2.59 -22.52
N GLY A 199 22.02 -1.62 -21.70
CA GLY A 199 22.08 -0.19 -21.99
C GLY A 199 21.12 0.27 -23.10
N LYS A 200 20.07 -0.50 -23.38
CA LYS A 200 19.04 -0.19 -24.39
C LYS A 200 17.68 0.05 -23.73
N ASN A 201 16.65 0.28 -24.53
CA ASN A 201 15.24 0.26 -24.11
C ASN A 201 14.37 -0.18 -25.30
N VAL A 202 13.11 -0.49 -25.02
CA VAL A 202 12.06 -0.57 -26.05
C VAL A 202 11.44 0.82 -26.25
N SER A 203 11.00 1.12 -27.47
CA SER A 203 10.40 2.42 -27.85
C SER A 203 8.90 2.31 -28.15
N GLY A 204 8.39 1.09 -28.35
CA GLY A 204 6.98 0.81 -28.62
C GLY A 204 6.55 -0.57 -28.09
N LEU A 205 5.25 -0.86 -28.20
CA LEU A 205 4.68 -2.14 -27.76
C LEU A 205 5.15 -3.33 -28.63
N ASP A 206 5.51 -3.05 -29.88
CA ASP A 206 5.90 -4.07 -30.87
C ASP A 206 7.43 -4.25 -30.97
N ASP A 207 8.22 -3.50 -30.20
CA ASP A 207 9.67 -3.59 -30.25
C ASP A 207 10.15 -4.87 -29.55
N PRO A 208 11.01 -5.68 -30.19
CA PRO A 208 11.53 -6.89 -29.58
C PRO A 208 12.52 -6.56 -28.45
N VAL A 209 12.51 -7.42 -27.43
CA VAL A 209 13.54 -7.40 -26.38
C VAL A 209 14.85 -7.97 -26.95
N PRO A 210 16.02 -7.34 -26.68
CA PRO A 210 17.31 -7.79 -27.19
C PRO A 210 17.72 -9.22 -26.82
#